data_AF-A0A2A5HK17-F1
#
_entry.id   AF-A0A2A5HK17-F1
#
_cell.length_a   1.000
_cell.length_b   1.000
_cell.length_c   1.000
_cell.angle_alpha   90.00
_cell.angle_beta   90.00
_cell.angle_gamma   90.00
#
_symmetry.space_group_name_H-M   'P 1'
#
loop_
_entity.id
_entity.type
_entity.pdbx_description
1 polymer ?
#
loop_
_entity_poly.entity_id
_entity_poly.type
_entity_poly.pdbx_seq_one_letter_code
_entity_poly.pdbx_strand_id
1 'polypeptide(L)'
;MKFDNLINMNTLYRCRSAFIGAAIITSLALGSGCNSTSVKPEVESDAVVVTMLSTEEYIPQLSLDKEGLTLPYMPSIDPYSLQKGQLKKQDIVTFIEAKRAVDQGKGSEAKILLSMLIDRKPKLSGPWVLLGDLAFAEKDLSLAVRQYQKAIDLNPGNINAHLKRALTQRMQGEFLEAQNSYALALTRWPDFPEAHLNLAILYDIYLNHPIRAQRHYEAYQFLTGGHNTKVKGWLDEVQQRTGIARKLSQVHYQLVQVGVQ
;
A
#
# COMPACT_ATOMS: atom_id res chain seq x y z
N MET A 1 -16.46 0.12 4.79
CA MET A 1 -16.04 -1.29 4.84
C MET A 1 -15.10 -1.48 6.02
N LYS A 2 -15.50 -2.32 6.99
CA LYS A 2 -14.66 -2.72 8.13
C LYS A 2 -13.57 -3.67 7.62
N PHE A 3 -12.30 -3.32 7.81
CA PHE A 3 -11.12 -4.12 7.44
C PHE A 3 -10.81 -5.25 8.45
N ASP A 4 -11.82 -5.68 9.21
CA ASP A 4 -11.62 -6.44 10.45
C ASP A 4 -11.29 -7.94 10.27
N ASN A 5 -11.32 -8.47 9.05
CA ASN A 5 -11.36 -9.94 8.83
C ASN A 5 -10.09 -10.61 8.28
N LEU A 6 -8.90 -10.01 8.36
CA LEU A 6 -7.70 -10.61 7.72
C LEU A 6 -6.48 -10.87 8.61
N ILE A 7 -6.59 -10.79 9.93
CA ILE A 7 -5.44 -11.11 10.80
C ILE A 7 -5.89 -11.95 11.99
N ASN A 8 -5.75 -13.27 11.89
CA ASN A 8 -5.65 -14.17 13.04
C ASN A 8 -4.16 -14.57 13.19
N MET A 9 -3.43 -13.87 14.06
CA MET A 9 -1.97 -14.01 14.25
C MET A 9 -1.55 -15.36 14.84
N ASN A 10 -2.45 -16.10 15.51
CA ASN A 10 -2.08 -17.32 16.24
C ASN A 10 -1.73 -18.52 15.35
N THR A 11 -2.02 -18.45 14.05
CA THR A 11 -1.89 -19.62 13.16
C THR A 11 -0.56 -19.66 12.39
N LEU A 12 0.13 -18.53 12.22
CA LEU A 12 1.32 -18.43 11.34
C LEU A 12 2.64 -18.80 12.04
N TYR A 13 2.70 -18.81 13.38
CA TYR A 13 3.92 -19.08 14.13
C TYR A 13 4.31 -20.58 14.22
N ARG A 14 3.49 -21.52 13.72
CA ARG A 14 3.73 -22.96 13.88
C ARG A 14 4.46 -23.67 12.73
N CYS A 15 4.76 -23.00 11.62
CA CYS A 15 5.27 -23.65 10.39
C CYS A 15 6.75 -23.34 10.08
N ARG A 16 7.64 -23.37 11.07
CA ARG A 16 9.10 -23.20 10.84
C ARG A 16 9.91 -24.28 11.56
N SER A 17 9.91 -25.50 11.03
CA SER A 17 10.99 -26.48 11.27
C SER A 17 10.85 -27.70 10.36
N ALA A 18 11.34 -27.63 9.11
CA ALA A 18 11.95 -28.78 8.43
C ALA A 18 12.56 -28.36 7.08
N PHE A 19 13.63 -29.07 6.69
CA PHE A 19 14.35 -29.08 5.42
C PHE A 19 15.49 -28.09 5.19
N ILE A 20 16.64 -28.44 5.78
CA ILE A 20 17.95 -28.27 5.15
C ILE A 20 18.41 -29.68 4.73
N GLY A 21 18.77 -29.86 3.47
CA GLY A 21 19.29 -31.14 2.96
C GLY A 21 19.95 -30.94 1.59
N ALA A 22 21.25 -30.68 1.61
CA ALA A 22 22.13 -30.65 0.44
C ALA A 22 22.37 -32.08 -0.07
N ALA A 23 22.46 -32.25 -1.39
CA ALA A 23 22.97 -33.48 -2.01
C ALA A 23 23.97 -33.14 -3.12
N ILE A 24 25.23 -33.50 -2.85
CA ILE A 24 26.35 -33.55 -3.79
C ILE A 24 26.28 -34.92 -4.47
N ILE A 25 26.30 -34.97 -5.81
CA ILE A 25 26.68 -36.19 -6.54
C ILE A 25 27.59 -35.80 -7.70
N THR A 26 28.84 -36.24 -7.61
CA THR A 26 29.84 -36.30 -8.69
C THR A 26 29.80 -37.68 -9.33
N SER A 27 29.76 -37.75 -10.67
CA SER A 27 30.33 -38.88 -11.41
C SER A 27 30.46 -38.61 -12.92
N LEU A 28 31.66 -38.89 -13.42
CA LEU A 28 32.18 -38.91 -14.79
C LEU A 28 31.37 -39.79 -15.76
N ALA A 29 31.27 -39.37 -17.03
CA ALA A 29 31.29 -40.27 -18.18
C ALA A 29 31.75 -39.53 -19.45
N LEU A 30 32.81 -40.05 -20.08
CA LEU A 30 33.30 -39.67 -21.42
C LEU A 30 32.36 -40.22 -22.49
N GLY A 31 32.05 -39.41 -23.50
CA GLY A 31 31.31 -39.85 -24.69
C GLY A 31 31.47 -38.83 -25.82
N SER A 32 32.39 -39.12 -26.73
CA SER A 32 32.59 -38.40 -28.00
C SER A 32 31.36 -38.60 -28.89
N GLY A 33 30.69 -37.51 -29.27
CA GLY A 33 29.52 -37.53 -30.16
C GLY A 33 29.35 -36.18 -30.85
N CYS A 34 29.01 -36.21 -32.13
CA CYS A 34 29.25 -35.14 -33.08
C CYS A 34 28.49 -33.82 -32.82
N ASN A 35 29.19 -32.78 -33.28
CA ASN A 35 28.82 -31.39 -33.43
C ASN A 35 27.55 -31.21 -34.30
N SER A 36 26.48 -30.66 -33.71
CA SER A 36 25.48 -29.85 -34.41
C SER A 36 24.83 -28.90 -33.39
N THR A 37 25.48 -27.79 -33.12
CA THR A 37 24.92 -26.68 -32.34
C THR A 37 23.82 -25.99 -33.13
N SER A 38 22.58 -26.48 -33.01
CA SER A 38 21.41 -25.61 -33.19
C SER A 38 21.27 -24.79 -31.91
N VAL A 39 21.94 -23.65 -31.86
CA VAL A 39 21.71 -22.62 -30.84
C VAL A 39 20.26 -22.15 -31.02
N LYS A 40 19.37 -22.67 -30.18
CA LYS A 40 18.04 -22.10 -29.98
C LYS A 40 18.29 -20.72 -29.38
N PRO A 41 17.74 -19.62 -29.94
CA PRO A 41 17.89 -18.32 -29.30
C PRO A 41 17.20 -18.40 -27.94
N GLU A 42 17.99 -18.32 -26.87
CA GLU A 42 17.48 -17.94 -25.56
C GLU A 42 16.86 -16.57 -25.74
N VAL A 43 15.54 -16.52 -25.64
CA VAL A 43 14.83 -15.26 -25.45
C VAL A 43 15.26 -14.77 -24.08
N GLU A 44 16.27 -13.90 -24.04
CA GLU A 44 16.54 -13.05 -22.90
C GLU A 44 15.24 -12.26 -22.64
N SER A 45 14.46 -12.73 -21.66
CA SER A 45 13.38 -11.93 -21.13
C SER A 45 14.05 -10.76 -20.44
N ASP A 46 13.94 -9.56 -21.01
CA ASP A 46 14.28 -8.30 -20.37
C ASP A 46 13.58 -8.23 -19.02
N ALA A 47 14.24 -8.72 -17.98
CA ALA A 47 13.73 -8.69 -16.63
C ALA A 47 13.70 -7.22 -16.23
N VAL A 48 12.50 -6.64 -16.19
CA VAL A 48 12.27 -5.28 -15.69
C VAL A 48 12.76 -5.26 -14.24
N VAL A 49 13.94 -4.69 -14.02
CA VAL A 49 14.50 -4.55 -12.67
C VAL A 49 13.67 -3.51 -11.93
N VAL A 50 12.70 -3.99 -11.15
CA VAL A 50 11.90 -3.12 -10.28
C VAL A 50 12.81 -2.58 -9.19
N THR A 51 13.11 -1.27 -9.25
CA THR A 51 13.97 -0.62 -8.25
C THR A 51 13.15 -0.30 -7.00
N MET A 52 13.68 -0.61 -5.81
CA MET A 52 13.04 -0.33 -4.53
C MET A 52 13.01 1.19 -4.25
N LEU A 53 11.83 1.73 -3.98
CA LEU A 53 11.65 3.12 -3.52
C LEU A 53 11.84 3.22 -1.99
N SER A 54 12.52 4.27 -1.56
CA SER A 54 12.67 4.59 -0.14
C SER A 54 11.32 5.00 0.46
N THR A 55 11.06 4.61 1.70
CA THR A 55 9.87 5.05 2.45
C THR A 55 10.22 5.88 3.69
N GLU A 56 11.52 6.00 4.02
CA GLU A 56 11.98 6.65 5.25
C GLU A 56 11.87 8.18 5.18
N GLU A 57 11.93 8.75 3.98
CA GLU A 57 11.81 10.19 3.73
C GLU A 57 10.40 10.74 4.07
N TYR A 58 9.40 9.87 4.11
CA TYR A 58 8.01 10.24 4.39
C TYR A 58 7.65 10.10 5.88
N ILE A 59 8.58 9.67 6.75
CA ILE A 59 8.31 9.59 8.18
C ILE A 59 8.25 11.00 8.76
N PRO A 60 7.16 11.40 9.45
CA PRO A 60 7.05 12.70 10.12
C PRO A 60 8.28 12.98 10.99
N GLN A 61 8.92 14.13 10.77
CA GLN A 61 10.05 14.59 11.56
C GLN A 61 9.65 15.84 12.35
N LEU A 62 10.00 15.85 13.64
CA LEU A 62 9.92 17.05 14.46
C LEU A 62 11.11 17.95 14.12
N SER A 63 10.83 19.22 13.87
CA SER A 63 11.87 20.24 13.66
C SER A 63 12.14 21.00 14.95
N LEU A 64 13.34 21.57 15.06
CA LEU A 64 13.73 22.44 16.17
C LEU A 64 13.87 23.88 15.67
N ASP A 65 13.57 24.85 16.52
CA ASP A 65 13.92 26.25 16.27
C ASP A 65 15.41 26.53 16.55
N LYS A 66 15.82 27.80 16.45
CA LYS A 66 17.23 28.19 16.64
C LYS A 66 17.69 28.03 18.08
N GLU A 67 16.73 27.98 19.00
CA GLU A 67 16.89 27.87 20.44
C GLU A 67 16.82 26.41 20.92
N GLY A 68 16.58 25.45 20.02
CA GLY A 68 16.53 24.02 20.30
C GLY A 68 15.17 23.52 20.81
N LEU A 69 14.11 24.33 20.71
CA LEU A 69 12.74 23.95 21.07
C LEU A 69 12.03 23.27 19.89
N THR A 70 11.20 22.28 20.18
CA THR A 70 10.43 21.56 19.16
C THR A 70 9.37 22.45 18.55
N LEU A 71 9.41 22.61 17.23
CA LEU A 71 8.38 23.29 16.45
C LEU A 71 7.14 22.41 16.30
N PRO A 72 5.94 23.01 16.24
CA PRO A 72 4.72 22.29 15.90
C PRO A 72 4.85 21.59 14.54
N TYR A 73 4.42 20.34 14.47
CA TYR A 73 4.36 19.63 13.20
C TYR A 73 3.30 20.26 12.30
N MET A 74 3.69 20.58 11.06
CA MET A 74 2.78 21.08 10.04
C MET A 74 2.40 19.95 9.09
N PRO A 75 1.17 19.41 9.17
CA PRO A 75 0.77 18.35 8.25
C PRO A 75 0.64 18.89 6.82
N SER A 76 1.09 18.08 5.87
CA SER A 76 0.85 18.27 4.45
C SER A 76 -0.65 18.33 4.15
N ILE A 77 -1.00 19.25 3.26
CA ILE A 77 -2.39 19.49 2.84
C ILE A 77 -2.92 18.25 2.13
N ASP A 78 -4.13 17.80 2.48
CA ASP A 78 -4.84 16.73 1.76
C ASP A 78 -4.92 17.07 0.25
N PRO A 79 -4.25 16.31 -0.63
CA PRO A 79 -4.21 16.64 -2.06
C PRO A 79 -5.58 16.57 -2.73
N TYR A 80 -6.54 15.82 -2.18
CA TYR A 80 -7.91 15.76 -2.69
C TYR A 80 -8.69 17.05 -2.39
N SER A 81 -8.34 17.77 -1.32
CA SER A 81 -8.96 19.07 -0.99
C SER A 81 -8.59 20.18 -1.97
N LEU A 82 -7.44 20.04 -2.65
CA LEU A 82 -6.93 21.02 -3.63
C LEU A 82 -7.51 20.82 -5.03
N GLN A 83 -8.11 19.67 -5.32
CA GLN A 83 -8.62 19.35 -6.66
C GLN A 83 -9.90 20.13 -6.98
N LYS A 84 -9.76 21.18 -7.79
CA LYS A 84 -10.88 21.96 -8.30
C LYS A 84 -11.40 21.36 -9.62
N GLY A 85 -12.12 20.24 -9.51
CA GLY A 85 -12.82 19.63 -10.65
C GLY A 85 -14.32 19.88 -10.59
N GLN A 86 -14.90 20.46 -11.64
CA GLN A 86 -16.37 20.57 -11.75
C GLN A 86 -16.93 19.34 -12.47
N LEU A 87 -17.47 18.40 -11.70
CA LEU A 87 -18.29 17.31 -12.22
C LEU A 87 -19.77 17.74 -12.28
N LYS A 88 -20.50 17.27 -13.29
CA LYS A 88 -21.95 17.48 -13.35
C LYS A 88 -22.59 16.78 -12.15
N LYS A 89 -23.62 17.38 -11.55
CA LYS A 89 -24.37 16.79 -10.44
C LYS A 89 -24.81 15.35 -10.72
N GLN A 90 -25.25 15.08 -11.94
CA GLN A 90 -25.63 13.73 -12.39
C GLN A 90 -24.47 12.72 -12.26
N ASP A 91 -23.25 13.07 -12.68
CA ASP A 91 -22.10 12.17 -12.61
C ASP A 91 -21.67 11.91 -11.15
N ILE A 92 -21.78 12.94 -10.30
CA ILE A 92 -21.53 12.80 -8.85
C ILE A 92 -22.53 11.81 -8.23
N VAL A 93 -23.82 11.95 -8.56
CA VAL A 93 -24.87 11.06 -8.07
C VAL A 93 -24.65 9.63 -8.56
N THR A 94 -24.40 9.42 -9.86
CA THR A 94 -24.11 8.10 -10.40
C THR A 94 -22.89 7.46 -9.70
N PHE A 95 -21.86 8.24 -9.36
CA PHE A 95 -20.68 7.72 -8.67
C PHE A 95 -20.99 7.31 -7.23
N ILE A 96 -21.79 8.10 -6.52
CA ILE A 96 -22.24 7.78 -5.16
C ILE A 96 -23.10 6.51 -5.15
N GLU A 97 -24.01 6.37 -6.12
CA GLU A 97 -24.85 5.17 -6.28
C GLU A 97 -24.00 3.94 -6.60
N ALA A 98 -23.05 4.06 -7.53
CA ALA A 98 -22.12 2.99 -7.84
C ALA A 98 -21.34 2.54 -6.61
N LYS A 99 -20.77 3.49 -5.85
CA LYS A 99 -20.07 3.20 -4.60
C LYS A 99 -20.96 2.51 -3.58
N ARG A 100 -22.21 2.96 -3.42
CA ARG A 100 -23.19 2.33 -2.53
C ARG A 100 -23.49 0.90 -2.96
N ALA A 101 -23.64 0.64 -4.26
CA ALA A 101 -23.86 -0.70 -4.79
C ALA A 101 -22.65 -1.62 -4.52
N VAL A 102 -21.41 -1.11 -4.65
CA VAL A 102 -20.19 -1.83 -4.23
C VAL A 102 -20.24 -2.17 -2.74
N ASP A 103 -20.52 -1.20 -1.88
CA ASP A 103 -20.58 -1.38 -0.42
C ASP A 103 -21.68 -2.40 -0.01
N GLN A 104 -22.74 -2.55 -0.81
CA GLN A 104 -23.84 -3.49 -0.61
C GLN A 104 -23.61 -4.88 -1.25
N GLY A 105 -22.49 -5.09 -1.94
CA GLY A 105 -22.21 -6.33 -2.67
C GLY A 105 -23.02 -6.51 -3.95
N LYS A 106 -23.69 -5.46 -4.44
CA LYS A 106 -24.46 -5.47 -5.69
C LYS A 106 -23.55 -5.22 -6.89
N GLY A 107 -22.66 -6.18 -7.15
CA GLY A 107 -21.58 -6.04 -8.15
C GLY A 107 -22.07 -5.74 -9.57
N SER A 108 -23.14 -6.39 -10.03
CA SER A 108 -23.68 -6.17 -11.38
C SER A 108 -24.24 -4.76 -11.57
N GLU A 109 -24.99 -4.26 -10.60
CA GLU A 109 -25.53 -2.89 -10.59
C GLU A 109 -24.39 -1.86 -10.58
N ALA A 110 -23.40 -2.06 -9.71
CA ALA A 110 -22.22 -1.22 -9.64
C ALA A 110 -21.48 -1.17 -10.99
N LYS A 111 -21.22 -2.33 -11.62
CA LYS A 111 -20.56 -2.42 -12.93
C LYS A 111 -21.29 -1.61 -14.01
N ILE A 112 -22.62 -1.66 -14.05
CA ILE A 112 -23.43 -0.87 -15.01
C ILE A 112 -23.25 0.63 -14.77
N LEU A 113 -23.41 1.09 -13.53
CA LEU A 113 -23.29 2.52 -13.19
C LEU A 113 -21.87 3.05 -13.47
N LEU A 114 -20.84 2.23 -13.20
CA LEU A 114 -19.45 2.56 -13.46
C LEU A 114 -19.15 2.64 -14.96
N SER A 115 -19.66 1.70 -15.77
CA SER A 115 -19.50 1.76 -17.23
C SER A 115 -20.16 3.01 -17.81
N MET A 116 -21.37 3.35 -17.37
CA MET A 116 -22.05 4.60 -17.79
C MET A 116 -21.21 5.84 -17.46
N LEU A 117 -20.54 5.86 -16.30
CA LEU A 117 -19.65 6.96 -15.93
C LEU A 117 -18.39 7.00 -16.79
N ILE A 118 -17.79 5.86 -17.07
CA ILE A 118 -16.60 5.75 -17.91
C ILE A 118 -16.91 6.26 -19.32
N ASP A 119 -18.06 5.90 -19.88
CA ASP A 119 -18.48 6.34 -21.21
C ASP A 119 -18.66 7.86 -21.28
N ARG A 120 -19.28 8.46 -20.25
CA ARG A 120 -19.49 9.92 -20.19
C ARG A 120 -18.23 10.70 -19.79
N LYS A 121 -17.34 10.09 -18.98
CA LYS A 121 -16.17 10.71 -18.36
C LYS A 121 -14.97 9.76 -18.40
N PRO A 122 -14.38 9.51 -19.60
CA PRO A 122 -13.34 8.49 -19.78
C PRO A 122 -12.03 8.79 -19.03
N LYS A 123 -11.82 10.05 -18.61
CA LYS A 123 -10.63 10.48 -17.84
C LYS A 123 -10.81 10.40 -16.32
N LEU A 124 -11.99 10.01 -15.83
CA LEU A 124 -12.24 9.93 -14.40
C LEU A 124 -11.61 8.65 -13.82
N SER A 125 -10.66 8.80 -12.89
CA SER A 125 -9.97 7.66 -12.28
C SER A 125 -10.80 6.91 -11.24
N GLY A 126 -11.76 7.58 -10.59
CA GLY A 126 -12.59 7.03 -9.51
C GLY A 126 -13.32 5.73 -9.88
N PRO A 127 -14.04 5.66 -11.02
CA PRO A 127 -14.74 4.45 -11.42
C PRO A 127 -13.84 3.22 -11.56
N TRP A 128 -12.61 3.41 -12.05
CA TRP A 128 -11.63 2.33 -12.17
C TRP A 128 -11.15 1.82 -10.82
N VAL A 129 -11.07 2.67 -9.79
CA VAL A 129 -10.81 2.22 -8.41
C VAL A 129 -11.94 1.32 -7.92
N LEU A 130 -13.20 1.70 -8.14
CA LEU A 130 -14.36 0.90 -7.72
C LEU A 130 -14.49 -0.43 -8.50
N LEU A 131 -14.12 -0.45 -9.79
CA LEU A 131 -14.01 -1.71 -10.55
C LEU A 131 -12.91 -2.62 -9.98
N GLY A 132 -11.79 -2.03 -9.54
CA GLY A 132 -10.75 -2.76 -8.82
C GLY A 132 -11.23 -3.32 -7.48
N ASP A 133 -11.99 -2.55 -6.71
CA ASP A 133 -12.58 -3.00 -5.44
C ASP A 133 -13.54 -4.20 -5.66
N LEU A 134 -14.34 -4.17 -6.74
CA LEU A 134 -15.21 -5.28 -7.12
C LEU A 134 -14.42 -6.53 -7.49
N ALA A 135 -13.40 -6.40 -8.36
CA ALA A 135 -12.54 -7.53 -8.73
C ALA A 135 -11.81 -8.12 -7.51
N PHE A 136 -11.36 -7.26 -6.60
CA PHE A 136 -10.72 -7.68 -5.35
C PHE A 136 -11.69 -8.46 -4.45
N ALA A 137 -12.95 -8.01 -4.34
CA ALA A 137 -13.98 -8.73 -3.60
C ALA A 137 -14.30 -10.09 -4.23
N GLU A 138 -14.27 -10.18 -5.56
CA GLU A 138 -14.41 -11.41 -6.37
C GLU A 138 -13.16 -12.31 -6.31
N LYS A 139 -12.11 -11.93 -5.57
CA LYS A 139 -10.82 -12.62 -5.44
C LYS A 139 -9.99 -12.70 -6.73
N ASP A 140 -10.39 -11.98 -7.78
CA ASP A 140 -9.57 -11.78 -8.97
C ASP A 140 -8.56 -10.66 -8.72
N LEU A 141 -7.50 -10.99 -7.96
CA LEU A 141 -6.46 -10.04 -7.58
C LEU A 141 -5.72 -9.47 -8.80
N SER A 142 -5.52 -10.29 -9.83
CA SER A 142 -4.87 -9.87 -11.07
C SER A 142 -5.69 -8.83 -11.83
N LEU A 143 -7.01 -9.04 -11.94
CA LEU A 143 -7.89 -8.03 -12.51
C LEU A 143 -7.92 -6.77 -11.64
N ALA A 144 -8.00 -6.91 -10.32
CA ALA A 144 -7.99 -5.76 -9.40
C ALA A 144 -6.76 -4.87 -9.60
N VAL A 145 -5.55 -5.46 -9.66
CA VAL A 145 -4.32 -4.72 -9.98
C VAL A 145 -4.42 -3.99 -11.32
N ARG A 146 -4.96 -4.62 -12.36
CA ARG A 146 -5.13 -3.97 -13.68
C ARG A 146 -6.10 -2.78 -13.61
N GLN A 147 -7.20 -2.90 -12.87
CA GLN A 147 -8.17 -1.80 -12.72
C GLN A 147 -7.58 -0.63 -11.92
N TYR A 148 -6.84 -0.92 -10.83
CA TYR A 148 -6.14 0.13 -10.09
C TYR A 148 -5.04 0.78 -10.94
N GLN A 149 -4.30 -0.01 -11.75
CA GLN A 149 -3.33 0.55 -12.69
C GLN A 149 -4.00 1.49 -13.69
N LYS A 150 -5.17 1.11 -14.23
CA LYS A 150 -5.92 1.99 -15.12
C LYS A 150 -6.33 3.31 -14.45
N ALA A 151 -6.71 3.27 -13.18
CA ALA A 151 -6.98 4.47 -12.39
C ALA A 151 -5.74 5.36 -12.22
N ILE A 152 -4.56 4.75 -12.04
CA ILE A 152 -3.26 5.44 -11.93
C ILE A 152 -2.85 6.04 -13.27
N ASP A 153 -3.05 5.34 -14.39
CA ASP A 153 -2.72 5.83 -15.73
C ASP A 153 -3.54 7.09 -16.08
N LEU A 154 -4.80 7.15 -15.64
CA LEU A 154 -5.68 8.30 -15.84
C LEU A 154 -5.37 9.45 -14.88
N ASN A 155 -4.96 9.13 -13.65
CA ASN A 155 -4.59 10.09 -12.64
C ASN A 155 -3.42 9.57 -11.80
N PRO A 156 -2.16 9.92 -12.16
CA PRO A 156 -0.98 9.49 -11.43
C PRO A 156 -0.91 9.99 -9.97
N GLY A 157 -1.73 10.98 -9.62
CA GLY A 157 -1.91 11.51 -8.27
C GLY A 157 -3.01 10.83 -7.46
N ASN A 158 -3.63 9.75 -7.96
CA ASN A 158 -4.68 9.04 -7.25
C ASN A 158 -4.11 8.15 -6.13
N ILE A 159 -3.94 8.75 -4.95
CA ILE A 159 -3.41 8.11 -3.72
C ILE A 159 -4.16 6.81 -3.39
N ASN A 160 -5.49 6.83 -3.45
CA ASN A 160 -6.33 5.65 -3.20
C ASN A 160 -6.04 4.50 -4.17
N ALA A 161 -5.80 4.78 -5.45
CA ALA A 161 -5.48 3.74 -6.43
C ALA A 161 -4.11 3.08 -6.13
N HIS A 162 -3.10 3.88 -5.78
CA HIS A 162 -1.79 3.38 -5.34
C HIS A 162 -1.92 2.50 -4.08
N LEU A 163 -2.65 2.98 -3.06
CA LEU A 163 -2.89 2.21 -1.83
C LEU A 163 -3.59 0.86 -2.10
N LYS A 164 -4.66 0.87 -2.91
CA LYS A 164 -5.42 -0.33 -3.23
C LYS A 164 -4.62 -1.34 -4.07
N ARG A 165 -3.82 -0.84 -5.02
CA ARG A 165 -2.88 -1.66 -5.79
C ARG A 165 -1.86 -2.33 -4.87
N ALA A 166 -1.25 -1.55 -3.96
CA ALA A 166 -0.27 -2.05 -3.00
C ALA A 166 -0.85 -3.15 -2.08
N LEU A 167 -2.06 -2.93 -1.56
CA LEU A 167 -2.79 -3.92 -0.77
C LEU A 167 -3.00 -5.22 -1.53
N THR A 168 -3.38 -5.12 -2.80
CA THR A 168 -3.65 -6.27 -3.66
C THR A 168 -2.36 -7.02 -4.00
N GLN A 169 -1.28 -6.30 -4.33
CA GLN A 169 0.06 -6.84 -4.58
C GLN A 169 0.59 -7.57 -3.34
N ARG A 170 0.44 -7.00 -2.15
CA ARG A 170 0.81 -7.67 -0.88
C ARG A 170 0.04 -8.98 -0.68
N MET A 171 -1.23 -9.04 -1.09
CA MET A 171 -2.01 -10.29 -1.03
C MET A 171 -1.58 -11.32 -2.06
N GLN A 172 -1.00 -10.89 -3.18
CA GLN A 172 -0.42 -11.78 -4.19
C GLN A 172 0.99 -12.27 -3.83
N GLY A 173 1.63 -11.68 -2.80
CA GLY A 173 3.02 -11.97 -2.44
C GLY A 173 4.05 -11.07 -3.13
N GLU A 174 3.60 -10.13 -3.94
CA GLU A 174 4.41 -9.16 -4.69
C GLU A 174 4.86 -8.02 -3.76
N PHE A 175 5.73 -8.34 -2.80
CA PHE A 175 6.05 -7.44 -1.69
C PHE A 175 6.86 -6.22 -2.10
N LEU A 176 7.75 -6.34 -3.08
CA LEU A 176 8.55 -5.23 -3.58
C LEU A 176 7.67 -4.21 -4.31
N GLU A 177 6.77 -4.71 -5.16
CA GLU A 177 5.78 -3.92 -5.88
C GLU A 177 4.80 -3.27 -4.92
N ALA A 178 4.37 -3.98 -3.89
CA ALA A 178 3.52 -3.43 -2.83
C ALA A 178 4.22 -2.29 -2.10
N GLN A 179 5.47 -2.46 -1.68
CA GLN A 179 6.26 -1.41 -1.05
C GLN A 179 6.36 -0.18 -1.95
N ASN A 180 6.67 -0.37 -3.24
CA ASN A 180 6.78 0.72 -4.20
C ASN A 180 5.44 1.44 -4.43
N SER A 181 4.33 0.70 -4.53
CA SER A 181 3.00 1.31 -4.66
C SER A 181 2.62 2.10 -3.39
N TYR A 182 2.98 1.63 -2.19
CA TYR A 182 2.81 2.43 -0.97
C TYR A 182 3.70 3.67 -0.95
N ALA A 183 4.97 3.55 -1.37
CA ALA A 183 5.89 4.68 -1.47
C ALA A 183 5.34 5.75 -2.43
N LEU A 184 4.81 5.34 -3.58
CA LEU A 184 4.16 6.24 -4.54
C LEU A 184 2.92 6.95 -3.96
N ALA A 185 2.15 6.28 -3.09
CA ALA A 185 1.07 6.94 -2.36
C ALA A 185 1.62 8.04 -1.42
N LEU A 186 2.71 7.75 -0.70
CA LEU A 186 3.36 8.71 0.20
C LEU A 186 4.09 9.85 -0.53
N THR A 187 4.60 9.62 -1.75
CA THR A 187 5.10 10.72 -2.60
C THR A 187 4.01 11.73 -2.94
N ARG A 188 2.74 11.30 -3.00
CA ARG A 188 1.60 12.19 -3.26
C ARG A 188 1.07 12.83 -1.99
N TRP A 189 1.02 12.07 -0.90
CA TRP A 189 0.59 12.57 0.40
C TRP A 189 1.46 11.94 1.50
N PRO A 190 2.53 12.64 1.92
CA PRO A 190 3.43 12.12 2.95
C PRO A 190 2.73 11.81 4.27
N ASP A 191 1.70 12.58 4.62
CA ASP A 191 0.93 12.39 5.85
C ASP A 191 -0.28 11.48 5.70
N PHE A 192 -0.30 10.58 4.72
CA PHE A 192 -1.41 9.66 4.52
C PHE A 192 -1.35 8.46 5.48
N PRO A 193 -2.18 8.42 6.56
CA PRO A 193 -1.98 7.46 7.63
C PRO A 193 -2.16 6.01 7.18
N GLU A 194 -3.10 5.75 6.29
CA GLU A 194 -3.39 4.41 5.76
C GLU A 194 -2.18 3.80 5.04
N ALA A 195 -1.36 4.60 4.34
CA ALA A 195 -0.14 4.10 3.71
C ALA A 195 0.93 3.77 4.76
N HIS A 196 1.10 4.59 5.79
CA HIS A 196 2.00 4.27 6.91
C HIS A 196 1.59 2.98 7.61
N LEU A 197 0.32 2.81 7.95
CA LEU A 197 -0.15 1.60 8.62
C LEU A 197 0.13 0.35 7.79
N ASN A 198 -0.14 0.40 6.49
CA ASN A 198 0.04 -0.76 5.62
C ASN A 198 1.51 -1.06 5.31
N LEU A 199 2.37 -0.04 5.22
CA LEU A 199 3.83 -0.24 5.17
C LEU A 199 4.35 -0.87 6.45
N ALA A 200 3.86 -0.42 7.62
CA ALA A 200 4.25 -1.00 8.89
C ALA A 200 3.92 -2.50 8.96
N ILE A 201 2.70 -2.86 8.54
CA ILE A 201 2.25 -4.26 8.44
C ILE A 201 3.10 -5.06 7.43
N LEU A 202 3.40 -4.47 6.25
CA LEU A 202 4.24 -5.11 5.24
C LEU A 202 5.64 -5.41 5.80
N TYR A 203 6.28 -4.41 6.43
CA TYR A 203 7.60 -4.54 7.01
C TYR A 203 7.65 -5.51 8.18
N ASP A 204 6.63 -5.50 9.03
CA ASP A 204 6.58 -6.34 10.23
C ASP A 204 6.33 -7.81 9.87
N ILE A 205 5.20 -8.07 9.21
CA ILE A 205 4.68 -9.43 9.05
C ILE A 205 5.37 -10.16 7.90
N TYR A 206 5.60 -9.47 6.78
CA TYR A 206 5.98 -10.11 5.53
C TYR A 206 7.47 -10.02 5.24
N LEU A 207 8.11 -8.91 5.61
CA LEU A 207 9.52 -8.65 5.29
C LEU A 207 10.48 -8.81 6.48
N ASN A 208 9.97 -8.96 7.71
CA ASN A 208 10.79 -9.05 8.92
C ASN A 208 11.79 -7.88 9.06
N HIS A 209 11.31 -6.66 8.81
CA HIS A 209 12.04 -5.39 8.94
C HIS A 209 11.47 -4.57 10.12
N PRO A 210 11.67 -5.00 11.38
CA PRO A 210 10.96 -4.45 12.54
C PRO A 210 11.29 -2.98 12.81
N ILE A 211 12.50 -2.50 12.50
CA ILE A 211 12.86 -1.09 12.66
C ILE A 211 12.06 -0.20 11.69
N ARG A 212 11.91 -0.61 10.43
CA ARG A 212 11.07 0.11 9.45
C ARG A 212 9.60 0.04 9.84
N ALA A 213 9.15 -1.12 10.31
CA ALA A 213 7.79 -1.28 10.81
C ALA A 213 7.49 -0.32 11.97
N GLN A 214 8.37 -0.26 12.98
CA GLN A 214 8.23 0.64 14.12
C GLN A 214 8.06 2.09 13.68
N ARG A 215 8.93 2.58 12.78
CA ARG A 215 8.87 3.97 12.29
C ARG A 215 7.53 4.29 11.64
N HIS A 216 7.00 3.39 10.81
CA HIS A 216 5.71 3.61 10.15
C HIS A 216 4.52 3.44 11.12
N TYR A 217 4.59 2.56 12.12
CA TYR A 217 3.58 2.51 13.18
C TYR A 217 3.57 3.77 14.04
N GLU A 218 4.75 4.31 14.38
CA GLU A 218 4.88 5.58 15.11
C GLU A 218 4.29 6.74 14.28
N ALA A 219 4.61 6.81 12.99
CA ALA A 219 4.03 7.79 12.07
C ALA A 219 2.48 7.68 12.02
N TYR A 220 1.93 6.48 11.88
CA TYR A 220 0.49 6.28 11.88
C TYR A 220 -0.16 6.77 13.18
N GLN A 221 0.41 6.40 14.33
CA GLN A 221 -0.14 6.83 15.63
C GLN A 221 -0.05 8.34 15.78
N PHE A 222 1.07 8.94 15.40
CA PHE A 222 1.26 10.38 15.43
C PHE A 222 0.20 11.12 14.59
N LEU A 223 0.02 10.72 13.32
CA LEU A 223 -0.92 11.36 12.39
C LEU A 223 -2.40 11.14 12.74
N THR A 224 -2.72 10.11 13.53
CA THR A 224 -4.09 9.76 13.92
C THR A 224 -4.44 10.14 15.36
N GLY A 225 -3.56 10.84 16.07
CA GLY A 225 -3.76 11.24 17.48
C GLY A 225 -3.57 10.10 18.49
N GLY A 226 -3.06 8.94 18.08
CA GLY A 226 -2.66 7.86 18.98
C GLY A 226 -3.80 7.02 19.55
N HIS A 227 -5.03 7.19 19.03
CA HIS A 227 -6.23 6.58 19.61
C HIS A 227 -6.48 5.12 19.16
N ASN A 228 -5.75 4.63 18.15
CA ASN A 228 -5.92 3.26 17.67
C ASN A 228 -5.22 2.26 18.60
N THR A 229 -5.99 1.66 19.51
CA THR A 229 -5.49 0.71 20.53
C THR A 229 -4.91 -0.56 19.93
N LYS A 230 -5.46 -1.04 18.80
CA LYS A 230 -4.96 -2.22 18.09
C LYS A 230 -3.56 -1.98 17.56
N VAL A 231 -3.36 -0.85 16.88
CA VAL A 231 -2.05 -0.46 16.36
C VAL A 231 -1.07 -0.14 17.49
N LYS A 232 -1.56 0.33 18.66
CA LYS A 232 -0.72 0.56 19.83
C LYS A 232 -0.14 -0.76 20.35
N GLY A 233 -0.96 -1.81 20.45
CA GLY A 233 -0.49 -3.14 20.83
C GLY A 233 0.54 -3.71 19.86
N TRP A 234 0.32 -3.58 18.54
CA TRP A 234 1.30 -3.99 17.53
C TRP A 234 2.63 -3.22 17.66
N LEU A 235 2.55 -1.90 17.87
CA LEU A 235 3.73 -1.07 18.10
C LEU A 235 4.50 -1.50 19.35
N ASP A 236 3.81 -1.80 20.46
CA ASP A 236 4.44 -2.27 21.70
C ASP A 236 5.20 -3.59 21.49
N GLU A 237 4.64 -4.53 20.74
CA GLU A 237 5.30 -5.80 20.39
C GLU A 237 6.52 -5.60 19.49
N VAL A 238 6.42 -4.73 18.47
CA VAL A 238 7.58 -4.37 17.62
C VAL A 238 8.67 -3.71 18.45
N GLN A 239 8.32 -2.84 19.41
CA GLN A 239 9.28 -2.15 20.27
C GLN A 239 10.05 -3.09 21.19
N GLN A 240 9.38 -4.12 21.72
CA GLN A 240 10.06 -5.16 22.49
C GLN A 240 11.07 -5.92 21.62
N ARG A 241 10.75 -6.16 20.34
CA ARG A 241 11.68 -6.81 19.39
C ARG A 241 12.86 -5.92 18.98
N THR A 242 12.66 -4.61 18.82
CA THR A 242 13.71 -3.68 18.38
C THR A 242 14.57 -3.13 19.52
N GLY A 243 14.03 -3.04 20.73
CA GLY A 243 14.65 -2.34 21.86
C GLY A 243 14.67 -0.81 21.71
N ILE A 244 13.98 -0.25 20.71
CA ILE A 244 13.98 1.20 20.43
C ILE A 244 12.76 1.85 21.09
N ALA A 245 12.99 2.83 21.99
CA ALA A 245 11.93 3.60 22.63
C ALA A 245 11.18 4.53 21.64
N ARG A 246 9.93 4.89 21.97
CA ARG A 246 9.09 5.80 21.16
C ARG A 246 9.73 7.18 21.03
N LYS A 247 9.95 7.64 19.79
CA LYS A 247 10.39 9.02 19.53
C LYS A 247 9.23 9.99 19.26
N LEU A 248 8.24 9.57 18.46
CA LEU A 248 7.18 10.47 17.97
C LEU A 248 5.95 10.59 18.89
N SER A 249 5.78 9.73 19.89
CA SER A 249 4.54 9.68 20.70
C SER A 249 4.47 10.68 21.88
N GLN A 250 5.53 11.44 22.13
CA GLN A 250 5.60 12.36 23.29
C GLN A 250 5.19 13.80 22.95
N VAL A 251 5.06 14.14 21.67
CA VAL A 251 4.65 15.49 21.26
C VAL A 251 3.14 15.50 21.05
N HIS A 252 2.45 16.19 21.94
CA HIS A 252 1.01 16.39 21.86
C HIS A 252 0.68 17.03 20.50
N TYR A 253 -0.18 16.39 19.71
CA TYR A 253 -0.82 17.00 18.55
C TYR A 253 -1.75 18.10 19.09
N GLN A 254 -1.19 19.26 19.44
CA GLN A 254 -2.00 20.44 19.71
C GLN A 254 -2.58 20.87 18.37
N LEU A 255 -3.80 20.41 18.13
CA LEU A 255 -4.68 20.93 17.11
C LEU A 255 -4.58 22.46 17.12
N VAL A 256 -4.04 23.03 16.05
CA VAL A 256 -4.29 24.43 15.71
C VAL A 256 -5.77 24.53 15.30
N GLN A 257 -6.65 24.45 16.30
CA GLN A 257 -8.00 25.01 16.25
C GLN A 257 -7.89 26.44 16.76
N VAL A 258 -7.06 27.25 16.09
CA VAL A 258 -6.99 28.68 16.33
C VAL A 258 -7.51 29.38 15.09
N GLY A 259 -8.77 29.81 15.17
CA GLY A 259 -9.26 30.98 14.44
C GLY A 259 -9.92 30.75 13.09
N VAL A 260 -11.13 30.19 13.10
CA VAL A 260 -12.22 30.74 12.27
C VAL A 260 -13.42 30.91 13.20
N GLN A 261 -13.56 32.13 13.75
CA GLN A 261 -14.84 32.64 14.23
C GLN A 261 -15.68 33.07 13.05
#